data_AF-A0AA40G963-F1
#
_entry.id   AF-A0AA40G963-F1
#
_cell.length_a   1.000
_cell.length_b   1.000
_cell.length_c   1.000
_cell.angle_alpha   90.00
_cell.angle_beta   90.00
_cell.angle_gamma   90.00
#
_symmetry.space_group_name_H-M   'P 1'
#
loop_
_entity.id
_entity.type
_entity.pdbx_description
1 polymer ?
#
loop_
_entity_poly.entity_id
_entity_poly.type
_entity_poly.pdbx_seq_one_letter_code
_entity_poly.pdbx_strand_id
1 'polypeptide(L)'
;MLRSVNRLPRFFVRFTSRSQRLSKKNRRCFHVNVSPGEKAKCGMENDTDYPMIDHCYDVVIVGAGGAGLRAAFSLGSKGYRVAVVTKLFPTRSHTVAAQGGVNAAIDEKEDSWLYHMYDTVKGSDWLGDQDAIHFLTREAPRAVFELENYGKFFSIIPNSLTLTLKQNRRNEKKTNATEDSNRI
;
A
#
# COMPACT_ATOMS: atom_id res chain seq x y z
N MET A 1 -17.20 -56.27 32.46
CA MET A 1 -16.94 -54.96 31.81
C MET A 1 -17.77 -53.89 32.53
N LEU A 2 -17.09 -52.87 33.10
CA LEU A 2 -17.55 -51.50 33.45
C LEU A 2 -18.64 -51.34 34.56
N ARG A 3 -18.23 -51.02 35.81
CA ARG A 3 -18.19 -49.67 36.48
C ARG A 3 -19.59 -49.17 36.91
N SER A 4 -20.02 -49.36 38.16
CA SER A 4 -19.72 -48.58 39.39
C SER A 4 -19.92 -47.06 39.25
N VAL A 5 -21.01 -46.53 39.82
CA VAL A 5 -21.20 -45.10 40.11
C VAL A 5 -21.71 -44.98 41.55
N ASN A 6 -20.78 -44.81 42.49
CA ASN A 6 -21.05 -44.53 43.89
C ASN A 6 -21.06 -43.03 44.18
N ARG A 7 -21.87 -42.68 45.19
CA ARG A 7 -22.17 -41.34 45.70
C ARG A 7 -20.94 -40.57 46.21
N LEU A 8 -21.09 -39.23 46.12
CA LEU A 8 -20.36 -38.08 46.69
C LEU A 8 -19.51 -38.32 47.97
N PRO A 9 -18.52 -37.44 48.17
CA PRO A 9 -18.65 -36.49 49.29
C PRO A 9 -18.50 -35.03 48.87
N ARG A 10 -19.28 -34.16 49.52
CA ARG A 10 -19.21 -32.71 49.44
C ARG A 10 -17.88 -32.22 50.03
N PHE A 11 -17.00 -31.67 49.21
CA PHE A 11 -15.86 -30.88 49.69
C PHE A 11 -16.16 -29.38 49.53
N PHE A 12 -16.45 -28.76 50.67
CA PHE A 12 -16.57 -27.34 50.86
C PHE A 12 -15.18 -26.69 50.70
N VAL A 13 -14.94 -26.02 49.57
CA VAL A 13 -13.68 -25.28 49.33
C VAL A 13 -13.81 -23.91 49.98
N ARG A 14 -13.13 -23.75 51.12
CA ARG A 14 -12.97 -22.48 51.84
C ARG A 14 -12.04 -21.58 51.01
N PHE A 15 -12.60 -20.55 50.37
CA PHE A 15 -11.82 -19.52 49.68
C PHE A 15 -11.05 -18.70 50.73
N THR A 16 -9.80 -19.07 50.99
CA THR A 16 -8.88 -18.15 51.66
C THR A 16 -8.42 -17.13 50.62
N SER A 17 -8.78 -15.87 50.84
CA SER A 17 -8.26 -14.72 50.12
C SER A 17 -6.74 -14.68 50.32
N ARG A 18 -5.99 -15.33 49.41
CA ARG A 18 -4.56 -15.09 49.27
C ARG A 18 -4.42 -13.99 48.23
N SER A 19 -4.39 -12.76 48.71
CA SER A 19 -3.93 -11.59 47.96
C SER A 19 -2.52 -11.88 47.45
N GLN A 20 -2.41 -12.45 46.26
CA GLN A 20 -1.18 -12.44 45.51
C GLN A 20 -1.09 -11.05 44.90
N ARG A 21 -0.21 -10.21 45.44
CA ARG A 21 0.31 -9.05 44.73
C ARG A 21 1.02 -9.57 43.48
N LEU A 22 0.26 -9.73 42.40
CA LEU A 22 0.81 -9.90 41.07
C LEU A 22 1.57 -8.62 40.76
N SER A 23 2.90 -8.73 40.75
CA SER A 23 3.81 -7.72 40.25
C SER A 23 3.28 -7.21 38.92
N LYS A 24 3.05 -5.89 38.81
CA LYS A 24 2.74 -5.18 37.57
C LYS A 24 3.91 -5.35 36.60
N LYS A 25 4.05 -6.52 35.97
CA LYS A 25 4.89 -6.68 34.79
C LYS A 25 4.12 -6.06 33.64
N ASN A 26 4.68 -4.96 33.16
CA ASN A 26 4.19 -4.08 32.11
C ASN A 26 4.00 -4.88 30.81
N ARG A 27 2.88 -5.60 30.67
CA ARG A 27 2.47 -6.14 29.38
C ARG A 27 2.00 -4.94 28.57
N ARG A 28 2.84 -4.43 27.66
CA ARG A 28 2.42 -3.42 26.70
C ARG A 28 1.28 -4.02 25.87
N CYS A 29 0.03 -3.65 26.19
CA CYS A 29 -1.10 -3.86 25.30
C CYS A 29 -0.84 -3.07 24.02
N PHE A 30 -1.20 -3.62 22.87
CA PHE A 30 -1.24 -2.88 21.60
C PHE A 30 -2.20 -1.70 21.79
N HIS A 31 -1.66 -0.53 22.11
CA HIS A 31 -2.45 0.64 22.48
C HIS A 31 -2.70 1.46 21.22
N VAL A 32 -3.82 1.19 20.55
CA VAL A 32 -4.28 2.03 19.45
C VAL A 32 -4.90 3.28 20.07
N ASN A 33 -4.16 4.38 20.08
CA ASN A 33 -4.69 5.69 20.48
C ASN A 33 -5.53 6.27 19.33
N VAL A 34 -6.86 6.25 19.47
CA VAL A 34 -7.81 6.92 18.56
C VAL A 34 -8.30 8.25 19.19
N SER A 35 -7.42 8.93 19.93
CA SER A 35 -7.75 10.20 20.60
C SER A 35 -7.10 11.36 19.84
N PRO A 36 -7.85 12.31 19.24
CA PRO A 36 -7.34 13.36 18.34
C PRO A 36 -6.37 14.41 18.94
N GLY A 37 -5.82 14.21 20.14
CA GLY A 37 -5.02 15.22 20.84
C GLY A 37 -3.91 14.70 21.75
N GLU A 38 -3.75 13.38 21.89
CA GLU A 38 -2.70 12.81 22.74
C GLU A 38 -1.49 12.43 21.89
N LYS A 39 -0.35 13.10 22.12
CA LYS A 39 0.90 12.76 21.42
C LYS A 39 1.32 11.35 21.83
N ALA A 40 1.66 10.51 20.86
CA ALA A 40 2.24 9.20 21.14
C ALA A 40 3.45 9.36 22.08
N LYS A 41 3.58 8.49 23.08
CA LYS A 41 4.79 8.44 23.90
C LYS A 41 5.88 7.77 23.08
N CYS A 42 7.03 8.42 22.97
CA CYS A 42 8.22 7.83 22.32
C CYS A 42 9.33 7.72 23.35
N GLY A 43 9.81 6.50 23.54
CA GLY A 43 10.91 6.17 24.45
C GLY A 43 11.72 4.98 23.93
N MET A 44 12.83 4.72 24.63
CA MET A 44 13.63 3.50 24.45
C MET A 44 13.47 2.66 25.70
N GLU A 45 13.00 1.43 25.55
CA GLU A 45 12.93 0.45 26.63
C GLU A 45 13.90 -0.70 26.35
N ASN A 46 14.87 -0.90 27.26
CA ASN A 46 15.95 -1.89 27.13
C ASN A 46 15.69 -3.16 27.97
N ASP A 47 14.45 -3.43 28.37
CA ASP A 47 14.10 -4.50 29.33
C ASP A 47 13.91 -5.89 28.66
N THR A 48 14.22 -6.03 27.37
CA THR A 48 14.05 -7.26 26.58
C THR A 48 15.24 -7.53 25.66
N ASP A 49 15.46 -8.81 25.30
CA ASP A 49 16.53 -9.25 24.37
C ASP A 49 16.54 -8.50 23.02
N TYR A 50 15.37 -7.96 22.63
CA TYR A 50 15.22 -7.05 21.49
C TYR A 50 14.89 -5.65 22.02
N PRO A 51 15.81 -4.68 21.96
CA PRO A 51 15.52 -3.31 22.37
C PRO A 51 14.44 -2.73 21.43
N MET A 52 13.40 -2.17 22.02
CA MET A 52 12.30 -1.57 21.26
C MET A 52 12.48 -0.06 21.19
N ILE A 53 12.37 0.49 19.98
CA ILE A 53 12.53 1.92 19.70
C ILE A 53 11.18 2.46 19.24
N ASP A 54 10.60 3.39 20.01
CA ASP A 54 9.35 4.03 19.64
C ASP A 54 9.61 5.35 18.89
N HIS A 55 8.88 5.58 17.80
CA HIS A 55 8.98 6.77 16.97
C HIS A 55 7.63 7.48 16.81
N CYS A 56 7.65 8.82 16.80
CA CYS A 56 6.47 9.67 16.86
C CYS A 56 6.34 10.49 15.58
N TYR A 57 5.37 10.13 14.74
CA TYR A 57 5.05 10.79 13.47
C TYR A 57 3.56 11.08 13.39
N ASP A 58 3.18 12.01 12.50
CA ASP A 58 1.77 12.36 12.30
C ASP A 58 1.10 11.36 11.36
N VAL A 59 1.85 10.86 10.37
CA VAL A 59 1.39 9.80 9.46
C VAL A 59 2.52 8.79 9.23
N VAL A 60 2.16 7.50 9.21
CA VAL A 60 3.08 6.41 8.84
C VAL A 60 2.54 5.74 7.57
N ILE A 61 3.38 5.68 6.54
CA ILE A 61 3.09 5.03 5.26
C ILE A 61 3.93 3.76 5.17
N VAL A 62 3.28 2.63 4.93
CA VAL A 62 3.94 1.35 4.74
C VAL A 62 3.99 1.03 3.25
N GLY A 63 5.18 1.06 2.68
CA GLY A 63 5.45 0.82 1.26
C GLY A 63 5.90 2.07 0.51
N ALA A 64 7.05 1.99 -0.16
CA ALA A 64 7.62 3.07 -0.97
C ALA A 64 7.46 2.82 -2.48
N GLY A 65 6.30 2.27 -2.89
CA GLY A 65 5.90 2.20 -4.29
C GLY A 65 5.34 3.52 -4.82
N GLY A 66 4.85 3.54 -6.05
CA GLY A 66 4.29 4.77 -6.65
C GLY A 66 3.19 5.42 -5.80
N ALA A 67 2.25 4.62 -5.29
CA ALA A 67 1.17 5.10 -4.43
C ALA A 67 1.68 5.67 -3.10
N GLY A 68 2.58 4.95 -2.40
CA GLY A 68 3.10 5.35 -1.11
C GLY A 68 3.97 6.60 -1.19
N LEU A 69 4.84 6.70 -2.19
CA LEU A 69 5.66 7.89 -2.43
C LEU A 69 4.80 9.10 -2.82
N ARG A 70 3.77 8.90 -3.65
CA ARG A 70 2.85 9.99 -4.02
C ARG A 70 2.07 10.49 -2.80
N ALA A 71 1.58 9.59 -1.96
CA ALA A 71 0.92 9.96 -0.70
C ALA A 71 1.86 10.69 0.25
N ALA A 72 3.09 10.19 0.40
CA ALA A 72 4.12 10.81 1.24
C ALA A 72 4.46 12.23 0.78
N PHE A 73 4.61 12.42 -0.53
CA PHE A 73 4.88 13.72 -1.13
C PHE A 73 3.74 14.71 -0.88
N SER A 74 2.49 14.30 -1.11
CA SER A 74 1.31 15.16 -0.91
C SER A 74 1.12 15.56 0.56
N LEU A 75 1.41 14.65 1.51
CA LEU A 75 1.35 14.93 2.94
C LEU A 75 2.52 15.80 3.42
N GLY A 76 3.73 15.52 2.92
CA GLY A 76 4.91 16.34 3.21
C GLY A 76 4.77 17.78 2.71
N SER A 77 4.18 17.96 1.52
CA SER A 77 3.88 19.28 0.94
C SER A 77 2.90 20.09 1.78
N LYS A 78 2.05 19.42 2.58
CA LYS A 78 1.12 20.04 3.52
C LYS A 78 1.73 20.28 4.91
N GLY A 79 3.00 19.94 5.12
CA GLY A 79 3.72 20.18 6.38
C GLY A 79 3.58 19.08 7.44
N TYR A 80 3.03 17.92 7.12
CA TYR A 80 2.93 16.79 8.05
C TYR A 80 4.27 16.07 8.22
N ARG A 81 4.57 15.57 9.43
CA ARG A 81 5.71 14.68 9.67
C ARG A 81 5.34 13.26 9.28
N VAL A 82 5.81 12.84 8.11
CA VAL A 82 5.50 11.53 7.51
C VAL A 82 6.68 10.58 7.63
N ALA A 83 6.46 9.38 8.16
CA ALA A 83 7.42 8.29 8.07
C ALA A 83 7.02 7.32 6.96
N VAL A 84 7.95 7.04 6.04
CA VAL A 84 7.77 6.03 4.99
C VAL A 84 8.62 4.81 5.34
N VAL A 85 7.96 3.70 5.64
CA VAL A 85 8.62 2.44 5.99
C VAL A 85 8.53 1.49 4.81
N THR A 86 9.66 0.99 4.34
CA THR A 86 9.72 0.07 3.21
C THR A 86 10.76 -1.01 3.44
N LYS A 87 10.44 -2.25 3.05
CA LYS A 87 11.37 -3.38 3.09
C LYS A 87 12.46 -3.25 2.01
N LEU A 88 12.11 -2.68 0.87
CA LEU A 88 12.99 -2.54 -0.29
C LEU A 88 13.37 -1.08 -0.47
N PHE A 89 14.53 -0.83 -1.08
CA PHE A 89 14.88 0.51 -1.55
C PHE A 89 13.79 1.01 -2.52
N PRO A 90 13.32 2.27 -2.43
CA PRO A 90 12.11 2.73 -3.12
C PRO A 90 12.08 2.46 -4.64
N THR A 91 13.22 2.59 -5.32
CA THR A 91 13.32 2.34 -6.78
C THR A 91 13.28 0.87 -7.18
N ARG A 92 13.31 -0.06 -6.21
CA ARG A 92 13.14 -1.50 -6.40
C ARG A 92 11.73 -2.00 -6.09
N SER A 93 10.80 -1.09 -5.85
CA SER A 93 9.37 -1.44 -5.75
C SER A 93 8.84 -1.96 -7.09
N HIS A 94 7.82 -2.83 -7.05
CA HIS A 94 7.29 -3.46 -8.27
C HIS A 94 6.68 -2.47 -9.26
N THR A 95 6.36 -1.25 -8.83
CA THR A 95 5.96 -0.15 -9.72
C THR A 95 6.99 0.14 -10.81
N VAL A 96 8.28 -0.14 -10.56
CA VAL A 96 9.35 0.06 -11.57
C VAL A 96 9.24 -0.88 -12.77
N ALA A 97 8.57 -2.03 -12.61
CA ALA A 97 8.41 -3.03 -13.65
C ALA A 97 7.19 -2.76 -14.56
N ALA A 98 6.38 -1.73 -14.27
CA ALA A 98 5.24 -1.38 -15.10
C ALA A 98 5.68 -0.91 -16.50
N GLN A 99 5.09 -1.50 -17.54
CA GLN A 99 5.47 -1.25 -18.94
C GLN A 99 4.36 -0.58 -19.77
N GLY A 100 3.08 -0.91 -19.55
CA GLY A 100 2.00 -0.51 -20.47
C GLY A 100 1.75 1.00 -20.54
N GLY A 101 1.74 1.69 -19.40
CA GLY A 101 1.40 3.11 -19.31
C GLY A 101 0.41 3.39 -18.19
N VAL A 102 -0.21 4.58 -18.23
CA VAL A 102 -1.28 5.01 -17.32
C VAL A 102 -2.45 5.48 -18.16
N ASN A 103 -3.64 4.96 -17.90
CA ASN A 103 -4.84 5.33 -18.66
C ASN A 103 -5.41 6.65 -18.14
N ALA A 104 -5.65 7.60 -19.04
CA ALA A 104 -6.34 8.85 -18.75
C ALA A 104 -6.98 9.40 -20.04
N ALA A 105 -8.19 9.95 -19.92
CA ALA A 105 -8.89 10.61 -21.02
C ALA A 105 -8.37 12.06 -21.14
N ILE A 106 -7.33 12.26 -21.96
CA ILE A 106 -6.59 13.53 -22.07
C ILE A 106 -7.15 14.43 -23.18
N ASP A 107 -7.71 13.85 -24.24
CA ASP A 107 -8.27 14.59 -25.37
C ASP A 107 -9.79 14.74 -25.24
N GLU A 108 -10.25 15.91 -24.80
CA GLU A 108 -11.67 16.18 -24.56
C GLU A 108 -12.54 16.18 -25.83
N LYS A 109 -11.94 16.22 -27.04
CA LYS A 109 -12.71 16.26 -28.29
C LYS A 109 -13.15 14.87 -28.75
N GLU A 110 -12.31 13.87 -28.52
CA GLU A 110 -12.52 12.49 -29.01
C GLU A 110 -12.70 11.49 -27.86
N ASP A 111 -12.26 11.83 -26.64
CA ASP A 111 -12.32 10.97 -25.47
C ASP A 111 -13.01 11.65 -24.29
N SER A 112 -13.69 10.85 -23.48
CA SER A 112 -14.42 11.31 -22.31
C SER A 112 -14.15 10.38 -21.14
N TRP A 113 -13.96 10.96 -19.96
CA TRP A 113 -13.81 10.20 -18.72
C TRP A 113 -14.99 9.27 -18.47
N LEU A 114 -16.19 9.57 -19.02
CA LEU A 114 -17.37 8.70 -18.96
C LEU A 114 -17.17 7.38 -19.72
N TYR A 115 -16.49 7.40 -20.86
CA TYR A 115 -16.19 6.18 -21.61
C TYR A 115 -15.17 5.33 -20.86
N HIS A 116 -14.14 5.97 -20.29
CA HIS A 116 -13.18 5.30 -19.42
C HIS A 116 -13.87 4.69 -18.17
N MET A 117 -14.84 5.39 -17.58
CA MET A 117 -15.67 4.87 -16.48
C MET A 117 -16.46 3.64 -16.93
N TYR A 118 -17.15 3.72 -18.06
CA TYR A 118 -17.92 2.60 -18.59
C TYR A 118 -17.06 1.36 -18.84
N ASP A 119 -15.90 1.52 -19.47
CA ASP A 119 -14.96 0.42 -19.72
C ASP A 119 -14.39 -0.17 -18.43
N THR A 120 -14.19 0.65 -17.40
CA THR A 120 -13.71 0.18 -16.10
C THR A 120 -14.79 -0.59 -15.34
N VAL A 121 -16.04 -0.10 -15.34
CA VAL A 121 -17.17 -0.80 -14.71
C VAL A 121 -17.42 -2.13 -15.42
N LYS A 122 -17.48 -2.12 -16.75
CA LYS A 122 -17.66 -3.33 -17.56
C LYS A 122 -16.47 -4.30 -17.39
N GLY A 123 -15.24 -3.79 -17.37
CA GLY A 123 -14.03 -4.58 -17.18
C GLY A 123 -13.92 -5.19 -15.78
N SER A 124 -14.55 -4.57 -14.78
CA SER A 124 -14.66 -5.12 -13.42
C SER A 124 -15.74 -6.20 -13.26
N ASP A 125 -16.42 -6.56 -14.35
CA ASP A 125 -17.59 -7.47 -14.33
C ASP A 125 -18.70 -6.96 -13.40
N TRP A 126 -18.89 -5.64 -13.35
CA TRP A 126 -19.85 -4.94 -12.48
C TRP A 126 -19.65 -5.13 -10.97
N LEU A 127 -18.54 -5.74 -10.54
CA LEU A 127 -18.19 -5.94 -9.13
C LEU A 127 -17.43 -4.75 -8.53
N GLY A 128 -16.93 -3.84 -9.37
CA GLY A 128 -16.22 -2.65 -8.92
C GLY A 128 -17.14 -1.60 -8.32
N ASP A 129 -16.68 -0.93 -7.27
CA ASP A 129 -17.42 0.18 -6.67
C ASP A 129 -17.44 1.38 -7.63
N GLN A 130 -18.64 1.77 -8.04
CA GLN A 130 -18.81 2.76 -9.10
C GLN A 130 -18.45 4.17 -8.64
N ASP A 131 -18.55 4.46 -7.34
CA ASP A 131 -18.16 5.76 -6.78
C ASP A 131 -16.63 5.97 -6.86
N ALA A 132 -15.86 4.93 -6.56
CA ALA A 132 -14.42 4.89 -6.61
C ALA A 132 -13.93 4.91 -8.05
N ILE A 133 -14.57 4.14 -8.94
CA ILE A 133 -14.27 4.15 -10.38
C ILE A 133 -14.56 5.52 -10.99
N HIS A 134 -15.68 6.15 -10.61
CA HIS A 134 -16.02 7.50 -11.05
C HIS A 134 -14.95 8.52 -10.62
N PHE A 135 -14.52 8.47 -9.34
CA PHE A 135 -13.45 9.34 -8.86
C PHE A 135 -12.12 9.09 -9.58
N LEU A 136 -11.75 7.82 -9.76
CA LEU A 136 -10.52 7.40 -10.44
C LEU A 136 -10.45 7.95 -11.87
N THR A 137 -11.49 7.73 -12.66
CA THR A 137 -11.52 8.06 -14.09
C THR A 137 -11.64 9.56 -14.34
N ARG A 138 -12.36 10.28 -13.47
CA ARG A 138 -12.48 11.74 -13.53
C ARG A 138 -11.20 12.47 -13.14
N GLU A 139 -10.46 11.99 -12.13
CA GLU A 139 -9.20 12.62 -11.69
C GLU A 139 -7.97 12.15 -12.48
N ALA A 140 -8.07 11.05 -13.24
CA ALA A 140 -6.95 10.49 -14.00
C ALA A 140 -6.24 11.50 -14.93
N PRO A 141 -6.92 12.33 -15.74
CA PRO A 141 -6.25 13.30 -16.62
C PRO A 141 -5.41 14.31 -15.83
N ARG A 142 -5.97 14.86 -14.75
CA ARG A 142 -5.27 15.79 -13.87
C ARG A 142 -4.03 15.16 -13.23
N ALA A 143 -4.14 13.92 -12.77
CA ALA A 143 -3.02 13.19 -12.16
C ALA A 143 -1.89 12.94 -13.17
N VAL A 144 -2.22 12.67 -14.44
CA VAL A 144 -1.22 12.48 -15.50
C VAL A 144 -0.49 13.78 -15.85
N PHE A 145 -1.22 14.88 -16.01
CA PHE A 145 -0.60 16.21 -16.21
C PHE A 145 0.30 16.62 -15.05
N GLU A 146 -0.10 16.29 -13.82
CA GLU A 146 0.74 16.54 -12.65
C GLU A 146 2.05 15.73 -12.69
N LEU A 147 2.00 14.47 -13.12
CA LEU A 147 3.21 13.65 -13.30
C LEU A 147 4.13 14.21 -14.38
N GLU A 148 3.57 14.71 -15.47
CA GLU A 148 4.34 15.39 -16.53
C GLU A 148 5.05 16.63 -15.98
N ASN A 149 4.35 17.46 -15.18
CA ASN A 149 4.94 18.63 -14.55
C ASN A 149 6.07 18.30 -13.56
N TYR A 150 6.08 17.11 -12.97
CA TYR A 150 7.20 16.61 -12.15
C TYR A 150 8.38 16.05 -12.96
N GLY A 151 8.31 16.12 -14.30
CA GLY A 151 9.37 15.65 -15.19
C GLY A 151 9.23 14.19 -15.60
N LYS A 152 8.04 13.58 -15.46
CA LYS A 152 7.80 12.26 -16.05
C LYS A 152 7.70 12.39 -17.57
N PHE A 153 8.64 11.77 -18.27
CA PHE A 153 8.68 11.79 -19.73
C PHE A 153 7.69 10.78 -20.32
N PHE A 154 6.60 11.29 -20.87
CA PHE A 154 5.70 10.52 -21.72
C PHE A 154 6.15 10.61 -23.19
N SER A 155 5.85 9.59 -23.98
CA SER A 155 6.10 9.67 -25.42
C SER A 155 5.04 10.54 -26.08
N ILE A 156 5.49 11.41 -26.98
CA ILE A 156 4.64 12.31 -27.75
C ILE A 156 4.48 11.68 -29.13
N ILE A 157 3.26 11.27 -29.48
CA ILE A 157 2.93 10.81 -30.83
C ILE A 157 2.52 12.05 -31.64
N PRO A 158 3.08 12.28 -32.85
CA PRO A 158 2.59 13.35 -33.70
C PRO A 158 1.13 13.06 -34.06
N ASN A 159 0.23 13.97 -33.65
CA ASN A 159 -1.22 13.98 -33.88
C ASN A 159 -2.12 13.13 -32.95
N SER A 160 -1.60 12.53 -31.88
CA SER A 160 -2.46 12.08 -30.77
C SER A 160 -1.77 12.30 -29.42
N LEU A 161 -2.43 12.97 -28.48
CA LEU A 161 -1.95 13.13 -27.10
C LEU A 161 -2.10 11.82 -26.28
N THR A 162 -1.85 10.67 -26.92
CA THR A 162 -1.83 9.38 -26.24
C THR A 162 -0.47 9.20 -25.57
N LEU A 163 -0.41 9.54 -24.28
CA LEU A 163 0.80 9.48 -23.47
C LEU A 163 1.16 8.01 -23.14
N THR A 164 1.78 7.30 -24.08
CA THR A 164 2.36 5.97 -23.80
C THR A 164 3.78 6.13 -23.25
N LEU A 165 4.18 5.31 -22.27
CA LEU A 165 5.58 5.30 -21.81
C LEU A 165 6.43 4.61 -22.88
N LYS A 166 7.46 5.30 -23.39
CA LYS A 166 8.39 4.75 -24.39
C LYS A 166 9.18 3.61 -23.74
N GLN A 167 8.83 2.37 -24.05
CA GLN A 167 9.64 1.22 -23.68
C GLN A 167 10.99 1.31 -24.41
N ASN A 168 12.07 1.31 -23.63
CA ASN A 168 13.43 1.28 -24.15
C ASN A 168 13.61 -0.05 -24.92
N ARG A 169 13.85 0.01 -26.24
CA ARG A 169 14.12 -1.15 -27.10
C ARG A 169 15.34 -1.92 -26.58
N ARG A 170 15.12 -2.92 -25.73
CA ARG A 170 16.12 -3.93 -25.35
C ARG A 170 15.82 -5.32 -25.92
N ASN A 171 14.85 -5.42 -26.84
CA ASN A 171 14.41 -6.66 -27.48
C ASN A 171 14.81 -6.80 -28.96
N GLU A 172 15.56 -5.85 -29.52
CA GLU A 172 16.00 -5.91 -30.94
C GLU A 172 17.21 -6.83 -31.17
N LYS A 173 17.80 -7.40 -30.10
CA LYS A 173 18.92 -8.36 -30.20
C LYS A 173 18.52 -9.83 -30.07
N LYS A 174 17.24 -10.17 -29.87
CA LYS A 174 16.80 -11.58 -29.73
C LYS A 174 16.16 -12.18 -30.98
N THR A 175 15.74 -11.38 -31.96
CA THR A 175 15.17 -11.88 -33.22
C THR A 175 16.24 -12.19 -34.28
N ASN A 176 17.41 -11.58 -34.18
CA ASN A 176 18.47 -11.74 -35.20
C ASN A 176 19.44 -12.90 -34.88
N ALA A 177 19.25 -13.61 -33.78
CA ALA A 177 20.10 -14.75 -33.39
C ALA A 177 19.50 -16.12 -33.77
N THR A 178 18.29 -16.14 -34.35
CA THR A 178 17.57 -17.36 -34.76
C THR A 178 17.51 -17.56 -36.27
N GLU A 179 18.00 -16.62 -37.08
CA GLU A 179 18.05 -16.76 -38.55
C GLU A 179 19.43 -17.21 -39.08
N ASP A 180 20.50 -17.09 -38.28
CA ASP A 180 21.86 -17.50 -38.68
C ASP A 180 22.17 -18.99 -38.43
N SER A 181 21.24 -19.76 -37.84
CA SER A 181 21.43 -21.20 -37.58
C SER A 181 20.88 -22.13 -38.67
N ASN A 182 20.32 -21.58 -39.76
CA ASN A 182 19.79 -22.36 -40.91
C ASN A 182 20.55 -22.11 -42.23
N ARG A 183 21.79 -21.63 -42.14
CA ARG A 183 22.76 -21.63 -43.25
C ARG A 183 24.12 -22.14 -42.78
N ILE A 184 24.22 -23.45 -42.54
CA ILE A 184 25.36 -24.32 -42.87
C ILE A 184 24.74 -25.64 -43.35
#